data_AF-A0A3N5IX71-F1
#
_entry.id   AF-A0A3N5IX71-F1
#
_cell.length_a   1.000
_cell.length_b   1.000
_cell.length_c   1.000
_cell.angle_alpha   90.00
_cell.angle_beta   90.00
_cell.angle_gamma   90.00
#
_symmetry.space_group_name_H-M   'P 1'
#
loop_
_entity.id
_entity.type
_entity.pdbx_description
1 polymer ?
#
loop_
_entity_poly.entity_id
_entity_poly.type
_entity_poly.pdbx_seq_one_letter_code
_entity_poly.pdbx_strand_id
1 'polypeptide(L)'
;MRTAPMTSALVPAVATSTAVTDPVVPQDTAARLISPSPRSRAGLDGTDTARDDSALDVNGREGQENAMNIGFIGTGTMGQPMVANLLRKGFPVVAYDVVPAALAAAVTLGATGAASAAEVARQSDLVITMLPSSSHVEGVYLGAGGVLEGVASGRLCVDMSTIDPSVSRRVAAALARRQVRFLDAPVSGGVPGATDGTLAIMVGGEARDLEEARPALAAMGANVIHVGAVGSGEAAKLCNNLIAGVAAVAVSEAFRIAEGFGVDPKVLTDVISKSSGNTWVMQQAHPVPGLVPRAASSREYAPGFTTDLMAKDLGLAVNAARELRVPVAVASAAQQVLRLASSHGLGRKDFTSVYTFLEPSSEQAPV
;
A
#
# COMPACT_ATOMS: atom_id res chain seq x y z
N MET A 1 -47.43 -51.28 7.73
CA MET A 1 -47.51 -52.22 8.86
C MET A 1 -46.11 -52.79 9.08
N ARG A 2 -45.51 -52.48 10.25
CA ARG A 2 -44.36 -53.13 10.93
C ARG A 2 -43.00 -53.19 10.19
N THR A 3 -42.02 -52.34 10.51
CA THR A 3 -41.03 -52.44 11.62
C THR A 3 -40.24 -53.75 11.68
N ALA A 4 -38.94 -53.67 11.36
CA ALA A 4 -37.88 -54.50 11.94
C ALA A 4 -36.52 -53.78 11.81
N PRO A 5 -35.79 -53.55 12.91
CA PRO A 5 -34.35 -53.26 12.90
C PRO A 5 -33.54 -54.36 13.60
N MET A 6 -32.25 -54.50 13.25
CA MET A 6 -31.08 -54.63 14.17
C MET A 6 -29.91 -55.46 13.61
N THR A 7 -28.72 -55.09 14.12
CA THR A 7 -27.38 -55.72 14.10
C THR A 7 -26.53 -55.42 12.84
N SER A 8 -25.22 -55.11 12.90
CA SER A 8 -24.19 -55.09 13.95
C SER A 8 -22.93 -54.39 13.37
N ALA A 9 -22.23 -53.54 14.14
CA ALA A 9 -20.80 -53.22 13.97
C ALA A 9 -20.30 -52.47 15.23
N LEU A 10 -19.65 -53.14 16.18
CA LEU A 10 -18.20 -53.27 16.36
C LEU A 10 -17.45 -51.94 16.64
N VAL A 11 -17.17 -51.74 17.93
CA VAL A 11 -16.25 -50.77 18.53
C VAL A 11 -14.85 -51.39 18.60
N PRO A 12 -13.76 -50.64 18.37
CA PRO A 12 -12.48 -50.96 18.97
C PRO A 12 -12.10 -49.95 20.06
N ALA A 13 -11.66 -50.50 21.19
CA ALA A 13 -11.12 -49.80 22.35
C ALA A 13 -9.77 -49.15 22.02
N VAL A 14 -9.54 -47.93 22.52
CA VAL A 14 -8.22 -47.27 22.53
C VAL A 14 -7.71 -47.28 23.97
N ALA A 15 -6.52 -47.85 24.12
CA ALA A 15 -5.80 -48.03 25.36
C ALA A 15 -5.20 -46.72 25.88
N THR A 16 -5.27 -46.55 27.20
CA THR A 16 -4.61 -45.50 27.98
C THR A 16 -3.11 -45.77 28.09
N SER A 17 -2.29 -44.77 27.76
CA SER A 17 -0.85 -44.75 28.05
C SER A 17 -0.53 -43.53 28.93
N THR A 18 0.12 -43.79 30.07
CA THR A 18 0.55 -42.82 31.07
C THR A 18 2.08 -42.69 31.08
N ALA A 19 2.53 -41.47 31.41
CA ALA A 19 3.90 -41.04 31.76
C ALA A 19 4.86 -40.88 30.55
N VAL A 20 5.73 -39.86 30.46
CA VAL A 20 6.59 -39.23 31.46
C VAL A 20 6.88 -37.77 31.05
N THR A 21 6.95 -36.87 32.04
CA THR A 21 7.42 -35.48 31.92
C THR A 21 8.93 -35.40 32.13
N ASP A 22 9.65 -34.74 31.22
CA ASP A 22 11.05 -34.32 31.42
C ASP A 22 11.17 -32.79 31.54
N PRO A 23 12.17 -32.28 32.30
CA PRO A 23 12.21 -30.90 32.75
C PRO A 23 12.86 -29.91 31.76
N VAL A 24 12.40 -28.67 31.86
CA VAL A 24 12.88 -27.48 31.15
C VAL A 24 14.25 -27.03 31.68
N VAL A 25 15.23 -26.85 30.78
CA VAL A 25 16.50 -26.18 31.04
C VAL A 25 16.45 -24.77 30.44
N PRO A 26 16.70 -23.69 31.20
CA PRO A 26 16.80 -22.35 30.64
C PRO A 26 18.21 -22.08 30.11
N GLN A 27 18.32 -21.63 28.85
CA GLN A 27 19.57 -21.09 28.32
C GLN A 27 19.61 -19.57 28.46
N ASP A 28 20.66 -19.16 29.14
CA ASP A 28 21.10 -17.81 29.47
C ASP A 28 21.70 -17.14 28.22
N THR A 29 21.09 -16.06 27.73
CA THR A 29 21.69 -15.22 26.68
C THR A 29 22.12 -13.89 27.26
N ALA A 30 23.40 -13.82 27.60
CA ALA A 30 24.10 -12.61 28.00
C ALA A 30 24.14 -11.57 26.86
N ALA A 31 23.56 -10.40 27.12
CA ALA A 31 23.66 -9.21 26.29
C ALA A 31 25.10 -8.66 26.31
N ARG A 32 25.77 -8.61 25.14
CA ARG A 32 27.01 -7.86 24.96
C ARG A 32 26.68 -6.44 24.50
N LEU A 33 26.84 -5.51 25.44
CA LEU A 33 26.91 -4.07 25.22
C LEU A 33 28.17 -3.71 24.43
N ILE A 34 28.02 -3.01 23.31
CA ILE A 34 29.11 -2.36 22.57
C ILE A 34 29.03 -0.86 22.90
N SER A 35 30.03 -0.37 23.62
CA SER A 35 30.29 1.05 23.87
C SER A 35 31.20 1.64 22.78
N PRO A 36 31.00 2.89 22.32
CA PRO A 36 32.04 3.64 21.65
C PRO A 36 32.73 4.64 22.61
N SER A 37 34.06 4.62 22.60
CA SER A 37 34.94 5.58 23.28
C SER A 37 35.14 6.87 22.47
N PRO A 38 35.29 8.06 23.09
CA PRO A 38 35.64 9.29 22.40
C PRO A 38 37.13 9.68 22.56
N ARG A 39 37.74 10.19 21.49
CA ARG A 39 38.99 10.99 21.45
C ARG A 39 38.88 11.91 20.22
N SER A 40 39.37 13.15 20.14
CA SER A 40 39.86 14.19 21.04
C SER A 40 40.13 15.44 20.16
N ARG A 41 39.99 16.65 20.70
CA ARG A 41 40.26 17.97 20.08
C ARG A 41 41.74 18.21 19.71
N ALA A 42 42.03 19.10 18.73
CA ALA A 42 42.68 20.43 18.93
C ALA A 42 43.40 21.02 17.68
N GLY A 43 43.41 22.38 17.60
CA GLY A 43 44.29 23.27 16.81
C GLY A 43 43.59 23.94 15.61
N LEU A 44 43.23 25.23 15.50
CA LEU A 44 43.74 26.58 15.84
C LEU A 44 44.89 27.15 14.97
N ASP A 45 44.69 28.44 14.61
CA ASP A 45 45.52 29.45 13.92
C ASP A 45 45.68 29.33 12.39
N GLY A 46 45.58 30.38 11.56
CA GLY A 46 45.41 31.82 11.76
C GLY A 46 45.85 32.59 10.51
N THR A 47 45.42 33.85 10.42
CA THR A 47 45.90 34.98 9.58
C THR A 47 45.21 35.34 8.25
N ASP A 48 44.97 36.64 8.21
CA ASP A 48 44.32 37.57 7.30
C ASP A 48 45.28 38.04 6.18
N THR A 49 44.78 38.29 4.97
CA THR A 49 45.14 39.47 4.15
C THR A 49 44.28 39.57 2.89
N ALA A 50 44.05 40.82 2.48
CA ALA A 50 43.04 41.27 1.53
C ALA A 50 43.44 41.19 0.04
N ARG A 51 42.39 41.02 -0.79
CA ARG A 51 42.10 41.58 -2.14
C ARG A 51 43.20 41.63 -3.20
N ASP A 52 42.94 40.95 -4.31
CA ASP A 52 43.22 41.45 -5.66
C ASP A 52 42.13 41.00 -6.64
N ASP A 53 41.62 41.94 -7.43
CA ASP A 53 40.60 41.77 -8.46
C ASP A 53 41.30 41.46 -9.80
N SER A 54 41.00 40.33 -10.43
CA SER A 54 40.82 40.26 -11.90
C SER A 54 40.48 38.85 -12.38
N ALA A 55 39.35 38.77 -13.08
CA ALA A 55 39.04 37.93 -14.24
C ALA A 55 39.57 36.48 -14.26
N LEU A 56 38.64 35.53 -14.23
CA LEU A 56 38.31 34.68 -15.39
C LEU A 56 37.11 33.79 -15.01
N ASP A 57 35.99 34.10 -15.63
CA ASP A 57 34.72 33.38 -15.53
C ASP A 57 34.84 32.08 -16.35
N VAL A 58 35.29 31.00 -15.69
CA VAL A 58 35.38 29.67 -16.29
C VAL A 58 35.09 28.62 -15.22
N ASN A 59 34.10 27.78 -15.53
CA ASN A 59 33.71 26.54 -14.84
C ASN A 59 32.79 26.66 -13.62
N GLY A 60 31.50 26.88 -13.93
CA GLY A 60 30.36 26.49 -13.08
C GLY A 60 29.41 25.54 -13.80
N ARG A 61 29.92 24.55 -14.54
CA ARG A 61 29.15 23.43 -15.11
C ARG A 61 29.83 22.10 -14.81
N GLU A 62 30.18 21.89 -13.55
CA GLU A 62 30.55 20.56 -13.05
C GLU A 62 29.40 20.10 -12.16
N GLY A 63 28.66 19.07 -12.59
CA GLY A 63 27.78 18.30 -11.72
C GLY A 63 26.28 18.23 -12.06
N GLN A 64 25.80 18.62 -13.24
CA GLN A 64 24.51 18.12 -13.71
C GLN A 64 24.72 16.72 -14.32
N GLU A 65 24.80 15.70 -13.46
CA GLU A 65 24.38 14.37 -13.89
C GLU A 65 23.00 14.53 -14.53
N ASN A 66 22.80 14.02 -15.75
CA ASN A 66 21.51 14.12 -16.44
C ASN A 66 20.43 13.50 -15.53
N ALA A 67 19.68 14.35 -14.82
CA ALA A 67 18.65 13.92 -13.91
C ALA A 67 17.60 13.14 -14.71
N MET A 68 17.37 11.88 -14.31
CA MET A 68 16.40 10.98 -14.93
C MET A 68 15.05 11.71 -15.09
N ASN A 69 14.56 11.85 -16.32
CA ASN A 69 13.28 12.51 -16.56
C ASN A 69 12.12 11.57 -16.27
N ILE A 70 11.22 12.00 -15.38
CA ILE A 70 10.13 11.18 -14.88
C ILE A 70 8.84 11.56 -15.58
N GLY A 71 8.24 10.59 -16.25
CA GLY A 71 6.85 10.68 -16.69
C GLY A 71 5.93 10.27 -15.56
N PHE A 72 4.90 11.05 -15.26
CA PHE A 72 3.93 10.71 -14.22
C PHE A 72 2.51 10.81 -14.75
N ILE A 73 1.79 9.69 -14.80
CA ILE A 73 0.42 9.65 -15.32
C ILE A 73 -0.55 9.25 -14.20
N GLY A 74 -1.56 10.09 -13.98
CA GLY A 74 -2.49 9.97 -12.86
C GLY A 74 -2.05 10.83 -11.69
N THR A 75 -2.39 12.12 -11.73
CA THR A 75 -2.04 13.12 -10.72
C THR A 75 -3.24 13.43 -9.83
N GLY A 76 -3.96 12.39 -9.40
CA GLY A 76 -5.09 12.49 -8.48
C GLY A 76 -4.65 12.54 -7.00
N THR A 77 -5.50 12.03 -6.10
CA THR A 77 -5.30 12.07 -4.64
C THR A 77 -3.96 11.52 -4.16
N MET A 78 -3.51 10.39 -4.72
CA MET A 78 -2.19 9.82 -4.41
C MET A 78 -1.09 10.41 -5.29
N GLY A 79 -1.38 10.67 -6.57
CA GLY A 79 -0.39 11.14 -7.54
C GLY A 79 0.15 12.54 -7.25
N GLN A 80 -0.68 13.49 -6.82
CA GLN A 80 -0.25 14.85 -6.47
C GLN A 80 0.92 14.88 -5.47
N PRO A 81 0.77 14.32 -4.25
CA PRO A 81 1.86 14.35 -3.28
C PRO A 81 3.10 13.55 -3.74
N MET A 82 2.91 12.47 -4.52
CA MET A 82 4.01 11.71 -5.12
C MET A 82 4.82 12.56 -6.11
N VAL A 83 4.15 13.29 -7.01
CA VAL A 83 4.79 14.26 -7.92
C VAL A 83 5.51 15.36 -7.15
N ALA A 84 4.88 15.91 -6.11
CA ALA A 84 5.50 16.93 -5.26
C ALA A 84 6.83 16.44 -4.64
N ASN A 85 6.89 15.17 -4.22
CA ASN A 85 8.10 14.59 -3.65
C ASN A 85 9.21 14.38 -4.69
N LEU A 86 8.86 13.90 -5.88
CA LEU A 86 9.82 13.76 -6.99
C LEU A 86 10.44 15.12 -7.33
N LEU A 87 9.61 16.16 -7.50
CA LEU A 87 10.07 17.52 -7.77
C LEU A 87 10.98 18.06 -6.66
N ARG A 88 10.61 17.85 -5.38
CA ARG A 88 11.42 18.28 -4.23
C ARG A 88 12.78 17.59 -4.16
N LYS A 89 12.90 16.39 -4.74
CA LYS A 89 14.17 15.65 -4.87
C LYS A 89 14.94 15.99 -6.13
N GLY A 90 14.47 16.95 -6.93
CA GLY A 90 15.17 17.47 -8.10
C GLY A 90 14.92 16.69 -9.38
N PHE A 91 13.97 15.75 -9.41
CA PHE A 91 13.59 15.09 -10.65
C PHE A 91 12.76 16.03 -11.52
N PRO A 92 13.10 16.22 -12.81
CA PRO A 92 12.18 16.80 -13.75
C PRO A 92 11.00 15.85 -13.96
N VAL A 93 9.77 16.39 -13.94
CA VAL A 93 8.54 15.60 -14.07
C VAL A 93 7.70 16.11 -15.24
N VAL A 94 7.32 15.21 -16.15
CA VAL A 94 6.31 15.43 -17.19
C VAL A 94 5.03 14.71 -16.76
N ALA A 95 3.95 15.45 -16.56
CA ALA A 95 2.72 14.95 -15.97
C ALA A 95 1.57 14.90 -16.99
N TYR A 96 0.68 13.92 -16.80
CA TYR A 96 -0.62 13.85 -17.48
C TYR A 96 -1.71 13.33 -16.55
N ASP A 97 -2.90 13.90 -16.67
CA ASP A 97 -4.13 13.37 -16.10
C ASP A 97 -5.29 13.67 -17.05
N VAL A 98 -6.25 12.76 -17.13
CA VAL A 98 -7.47 12.95 -17.93
C VAL A 98 -8.39 14.03 -17.34
N VAL A 99 -8.24 14.34 -16.05
CA VAL A 99 -8.94 15.40 -15.34
C VAL A 99 -8.10 16.68 -15.41
N PRO A 100 -8.53 17.73 -16.13
CA PRO A 100 -7.73 18.94 -16.33
C PRO A 100 -7.32 19.64 -15.03
N ALA A 101 -8.20 19.62 -14.02
CA ALA A 101 -7.91 20.23 -12.72
C ALA A 101 -6.79 19.49 -11.97
N ALA A 102 -6.71 18.16 -12.10
CA ALA A 102 -5.64 17.36 -11.51
C ALA A 102 -4.30 17.67 -12.21
N LEU A 103 -4.28 17.73 -13.54
CA LEU A 103 -3.08 18.11 -14.29
C LEU A 103 -2.61 19.53 -13.93
N ALA A 104 -3.52 20.51 -13.89
CA ALA A 104 -3.20 21.89 -13.54
C ALA A 104 -2.59 22.01 -12.13
N ALA A 105 -3.07 21.22 -11.16
CA ALA A 105 -2.48 21.15 -9.83
C ALA A 105 -1.04 20.63 -9.86
N ALA A 106 -0.74 19.60 -10.67
CA ALA A 106 0.63 19.08 -10.82
C ALA A 106 1.56 20.12 -11.48
N VAL A 107 1.07 20.85 -12.49
CA VAL A 107 1.82 21.94 -13.13
C VAL A 107 2.13 23.07 -12.14
N THR A 108 1.19 23.40 -11.25
CA THR A 108 1.40 24.41 -10.19
C THR A 108 2.53 24.01 -9.23
N LEU A 109 2.75 22.70 -9.03
CA LEU A 109 3.87 22.20 -8.22
C LEU A 109 5.24 22.30 -8.93
N GLY A 110 5.25 22.50 -10.25
CA GLY A 110 6.47 22.57 -11.07
C GLY A 110 6.64 21.43 -12.09
N ALA A 111 5.64 20.56 -12.26
CA ALA A 111 5.67 19.58 -13.35
C ALA A 111 5.40 20.25 -14.71
N THR A 112 5.90 19.65 -15.79
CA THR A 112 5.53 20.02 -17.16
C THR A 112 4.29 19.23 -17.59
N GLY A 113 3.23 19.91 -18.02
CA GLY A 113 2.01 19.23 -18.48
C GLY A 113 2.13 18.71 -19.92
N ALA A 114 1.67 17.48 -20.17
CA ALA A 114 1.55 16.88 -21.50
C ALA A 114 0.07 16.70 -21.90
N ALA A 115 -0.20 16.52 -23.20
CA ALA A 115 -1.57 16.35 -23.72
C ALA A 115 -2.07 14.89 -23.73
N SER A 116 -1.17 13.91 -23.54
CA SER A 116 -1.50 12.48 -23.54
C SER A 116 -0.46 11.63 -22.81
N ALA A 117 -0.83 10.40 -22.46
CA ALA A 117 0.09 9.41 -21.91
C ALA A 117 1.25 9.06 -22.86
N ALA A 118 0.99 8.98 -24.18
CA ALA A 118 2.03 8.81 -25.18
C ALA A 118 3.04 9.97 -25.21
N GLU A 119 2.57 11.20 -25.01
CA GLU A 119 3.45 12.37 -24.97
C GLU A 119 4.34 12.37 -23.71
N VAL A 120 3.77 12.04 -22.55
CA VAL A 120 4.57 11.80 -21.33
C VAL A 120 5.65 10.77 -21.62
N ALA A 121 5.26 9.62 -22.19
CA ALA A 121 6.18 8.51 -22.45
C ALA A 121 7.32 8.86 -23.43
N ARG A 122 7.07 9.70 -24.44
CA ARG A 122 8.10 10.15 -25.39
C ARG A 122 9.19 11.00 -24.73
N GLN A 123 8.82 11.74 -23.70
CA GLN A 123 9.70 12.71 -23.05
C GLN A 123 10.45 12.11 -21.86
N SER A 124 10.14 10.88 -21.44
CA SER A 124 10.56 10.35 -20.14
C SER A 124 11.57 9.21 -20.25
N ASP A 125 12.49 9.14 -19.30
CA ASP A 125 13.39 8.00 -19.12
C ASP A 125 12.70 6.86 -18.33
N LEU A 126 11.90 7.25 -17.33
CA LEU A 126 11.07 6.37 -16.49
C LEU A 126 9.63 6.86 -16.52
N VAL A 127 8.66 5.98 -16.79
CA VAL A 127 7.22 6.33 -16.73
C VAL A 127 6.57 5.68 -15.51
N ILE A 128 6.03 6.49 -14.62
CA ILE A 128 5.27 6.07 -13.44
C ILE A 128 3.76 6.29 -13.69
N THR A 129 2.93 5.28 -13.37
CA THR A 129 1.47 5.41 -13.37
C THR A 129 0.89 5.24 -11.97
N MET A 130 -0.14 6.02 -11.64
CA MET A 130 -0.88 5.93 -10.38
C MET A 130 -2.39 6.12 -10.61
N LEU A 131 -3.09 5.02 -10.90
CA LEU A 131 -4.44 5.02 -11.46
C LEU A 131 -5.47 4.25 -10.62
N PRO A 132 -6.78 4.51 -10.82
CA PRO A 132 -7.81 3.98 -9.91
C PRO A 132 -8.12 2.48 -10.04
N SER A 133 -7.91 1.86 -11.20
CA SER A 133 -8.29 0.46 -11.43
C SER A 133 -7.53 -0.22 -12.58
N SER A 134 -7.65 -1.55 -12.64
CA SER A 134 -7.14 -2.43 -13.68
C SER A 134 -7.45 -1.94 -15.11
N SER A 135 -8.69 -1.53 -15.37
CA SER A 135 -9.11 -1.05 -16.69
C SER A 135 -8.45 0.26 -17.10
N HIS A 136 -8.20 1.16 -16.14
CA HIS A 136 -7.49 2.41 -16.41
C HIS A 136 -6.02 2.14 -16.72
N VAL A 137 -5.39 1.21 -16.01
CA VAL A 137 -3.99 0.82 -16.29
C VAL A 137 -3.89 0.16 -17.67
N GLU A 138 -4.74 -0.80 -18.02
CA GLU A 138 -4.71 -1.38 -19.37
C GLU A 138 -4.96 -0.32 -20.45
N GLY A 139 -5.94 0.58 -20.23
CA GLY A 139 -6.25 1.65 -21.15
C GLY A 139 -5.09 2.64 -21.34
N VAL A 140 -4.43 3.05 -20.25
CA VAL A 140 -3.32 4.03 -20.34
C VAL A 140 -2.09 3.44 -21.01
N TYR A 141 -1.82 2.15 -20.82
CA TYR A 141 -0.65 1.51 -21.40
C TYR A 141 -0.89 1.07 -22.84
N LEU A 142 -2.03 0.42 -23.10
CA LEU A 142 -2.27 -0.34 -24.33
C LEU A 142 -3.31 0.30 -25.25
N GLY A 143 -4.04 1.31 -24.78
CA GLY A 143 -5.05 2.03 -25.55
C GLY A 143 -4.43 3.07 -26.50
N ALA A 144 -5.30 3.66 -27.34
CA ALA A 144 -4.92 4.73 -28.27
C ALA A 144 -4.40 5.96 -27.51
N GLY A 145 -3.29 6.54 -27.96
CA GLY A 145 -2.61 7.62 -27.25
C GLY A 145 -1.97 7.19 -25.93
N GLY A 146 -1.84 5.88 -25.69
CA GLY A 146 -1.29 5.28 -24.49
C GLY A 146 0.24 5.23 -24.48
N VAL A 147 0.79 4.80 -23.35
CA VAL A 147 2.25 4.73 -23.09
C VAL A 147 2.98 3.93 -24.17
N LEU A 148 2.43 2.79 -24.62
CA LEU A 148 3.08 1.90 -25.61
C LEU A 148 3.33 2.58 -26.97
N GLU A 149 2.54 3.60 -27.33
CA GLU A 149 2.71 4.36 -28.57
C GLU A 149 3.81 5.44 -28.50
N GLY A 150 4.19 5.86 -27.28
CA GLY A 150 5.15 6.92 -27.05
C GLY A 150 6.48 6.49 -26.44
N VAL A 151 6.49 5.42 -25.66
CA VAL A 151 7.67 4.96 -24.93
C VAL A 151 8.75 4.44 -25.87
N ALA A 152 10.00 4.83 -25.64
CA ALA A 152 11.14 4.34 -26.41
C ALA A 152 11.55 2.91 -25.99
N SER A 153 12.14 2.16 -26.92
CA SER A 153 12.76 0.85 -26.62
C SER A 153 13.85 0.98 -25.55
N GLY A 154 13.96 0.00 -24.66
CA GLY A 154 14.91 -0.03 -23.55
C GLY A 154 14.47 0.73 -22.28
N ARG A 155 13.41 1.54 -22.37
CA ARG A 155 12.89 2.32 -21.24
C ARG A 155 12.16 1.46 -20.22
N LEU A 156 11.96 2.05 -19.04
CA LEU A 156 11.32 1.41 -17.91
C LEU A 156 9.98 2.08 -17.58
N CYS A 157 8.98 1.26 -17.33
CA CYS A 157 7.68 1.67 -16.83
C CYS A 157 7.44 1.08 -15.44
N VAL A 158 6.82 1.85 -14.55
CA VAL A 158 6.50 1.44 -13.18
C VAL A 158 5.05 1.77 -12.89
N ASP A 159 4.22 0.75 -12.71
CA ASP A 159 2.84 0.97 -12.28
C ASP A 159 2.74 0.89 -10.76
N MET A 160 2.33 1.98 -10.13
CA MET A 160 2.16 2.10 -8.68
C MET A 160 0.69 2.00 -8.24
N SER A 161 -0.21 1.76 -9.20
CA SER A 161 -1.62 1.50 -8.97
C SER A 161 -1.84 0.25 -8.10
N THR A 162 -3.08 -0.02 -7.71
CA THR A 162 -3.45 -1.32 -7.10
C THR A 162 -4.50 -1.98 -7.97
N ILE A 163 -4.09 -3.08 -8.62
CA ILE A 163 -4.82 -3.74 -9.72
C ILE A 163 -4.74 -5.28 -9.62
N ASP A 164 -5.38 -5.99 -10.53
CA ASP A 164 -5.25 -7.45 -10.58
C ASP A 164 -3.82 -7.85 -10.99
N PRO A 165 -3.15 -8.80 -10.30
CA PRO A 165 -1.81 -9.26 -10.68
C PRO A 165 -1.73 -9.76 -12.13
N SER A 166 -2.83 -10.31 -12.66
CA SER A 166 -2.90 -10.79 -14.05
C SER A 166 -2.88 -9.64 -15.07
N VAL A 167 -3.36 -8.45 -14.71
CA VAL A 167 -3.28 -7.24 -15.53
C VAL A 167 -1.85 -6.77 -15.65
N SER A 168 -1.13 -6.64 -14.52
CA SER A 168 0.29 -6.25 -14.52
C SER A 168 1.13 -7.17 -15.41
N ARG A 169 0.89 -8.49 -15.33
CA ARG A 169 1.54 -9.47 -16.21
C ARG A 169 1.20 -9.28 -17.69
N ARG A 170 -0.06 -8.98 -18.03
CA ARG A 170 -0.47 -8.70 -19.42
C ARG A 170 0.19 -7.44 -19.98
N VAL A 171 0.18 -6.35 -19.19
CA VAL A 171 0.83 -5.08 -19.57
C VAL A 171 2.33 -5.28 -19.78
N ALA A 172 3.01 -5.94 -18.84
CA ALA A 172 4.43 -6.27 -18.98
C ALA A 172 4.71 -7.10 -20.23
N ALA A 173 3.90 -8.12 -20.52
CA ALA A 173 4.06 -8.96 -21.71
C ALA A 173 3.83 -8.19 -23.03
N ALA A 174 2.99 -7.16 -23.03
CA ALA A 174 2.80 -6.29 -24.20
C ALA A 174 3.99 -5.33 -24.39
N LEU A 175 4.46 -4.71 -23.31
CA LEU A 175 5.64 -3.82 -23.30
C LEU A 175 6.91 -4.56 -23.73
N ALA A 176 7.11 -5.80 -23.28
CA ALA A 176 8.27 -6.61 -23.63
C ALA A 176 8.41 -6.85 -25.15
N ARG A 177 7.30 -6.93 -25.90
CA ARG A 177 7.33 -7.06 -27.38
C ARG A 177 7.92 -5.83 -28.07
N ARG A 178 7.96 -4.69 -27.39
CA ARG A 178 8.58 -3.44 -27.83
C ARG A 178 9.90 -3.16 -27.11
N GLN A 179 10.44 -4.17 -26.41
CA GLN A 179 11.66 -4.09 -25.61
C GLN A 179 11.58 -3.04 -24.49
N VAL A 180 10.38 -2.81 -23.96
CA VAL A 180 10.13 -1.92 -22.83
C VAL A 180 10.01 -2.77 -21.57
N ARG A 181 10.68 -2.34 -20.50
CA ARG A 181 10.73 -3.03 -19.21
C ARG A 181 9.61 -2.54 -18.30
N PHE A 182 9.21 -3.35 -17.33
CA PHE A 182 8.05 -3.06 -16.47
C PHE A 182 8.24 -3.57 -15.05
N LEU A 183 7.82 -2.75 -14.07
CA LEU A 183 7.64 -3.12 -12.67
C LEU A 183 6.18 -2.84 -12.25
N ASP A 184 5.57 -3.74 -11.48
CA ASP A 184 4.44 -3.39 -10.62
C ASP A 184 4.98 -3.02 -9.23
N ALA A 185 4.60 -1.85 -8.74
CA ALA A 185 5.11 -1.27 -7.50
C ALA A 185 3.99 -0.61 -6.65
N PRO A 186 2.89 -1.34 -6.34
CA PRO A 186 1.80 -0.81 -5.52
C PRO A 186 2.29 -0.30 -4.16
N VAL A 187 1.53 0.65 -3.61
CA VAL A 187 1.93 1.39 -2.41
C VAL A 187 1.01 1.16 -1.22
N SER A 188 1.55 1.25 -0.01
CA SER A 188 0.83 1.32 1.26
C SER A 188 1.27 2.54 2.08
N GLY A 189 0.37 3.06 2.92
CA GLY A 189 0.61 4.27 3.73
C GLY A 189 -0.39 5.42 3.50
N GLY A 190 -1.25 5.31 2.47
CA GLY A 190 -2.30 6.28 2.17
C GLY A 190 -1.78 7.68 1.83
N VAL A 191 -2.68 8.66 1.83
CA VAL A 191 -2.34 10.06 1.53
C VAL A 191 -1.29 10.64 2.48
N PRO A 192 -1.33 10.39 3.81
CA PRO A 192 -0.27 10.88 4.70
C PRO A 192 1.10 10.34 4.31
N GLY A 193 1.23 9.03 4.05
CA GLY A 193 2.48 8.43 3.62
C GLY A 193 2.96 8.97 2.27
N ALA A 194 2.04 9.24 1.35
CA ALA A 194 2.37 9.85 0.06
C ALA A 194 2.86 11.29 0.22
N THR A 195 2.22 12.10 1.06
CA THR A 195 2.66 13.48 1.34
C THR A 195 4.03 13.53 2.00
N ASP A 196 4.27 12.64 2.95
CA ASP A 196 5.52 12.62 3.73
C ASP A 196 6.68 11.92 3.00
N GLY A 197 6.41 11.27 1.87
CA GLY A 197 7.41 10.48 1.14
C GLY A 197 7.82 9.21 1.91
N THR A 198 6.90 8.63 2.67
CA THR A 198 7.14 7.50 3.57
C THR A 198 6.36 6.24 3.20
N LEU A 199 5.83 6.18 1.97
CA LEU A 199 5.15 5.00 1.44
C LEU A 199 5.99 3.73 1.59
N ALA A 200 5.30 2.62 1.82
CA ALA A 200 5.84 1.29 1.61
C ALA A 200 5.49 0.85 0.19
N ILE A 201 6.51 0.55 -0.61
CA ILE A 201 6.42 0.25 -2.04
C ILE A 201 6.82 -1.22 -2.23
N MET A 202 5.90 -2.02 -2.76
CA MET A 202 6.06 -3.48 -2.92
C MET A 202 6.31 -3.78 -4.40
N VAL A 203 7.55 -4.10 -4.76
CA VAL A 203 7.98 -4.14 -6.16
C VAL A 203 8.07 -5.57 -6.69
N GLY A 204 7.29 -5.87 -7.73
CA GLY A 204 7.43 -7.04 -8.59
C GLY A 204 8.16 -6.68 -9.90
N GLY A 205 9.08 -7.54 -10.33
CA GLY A 205 9.83 -7.44 -11.57
C GLY A 205 11.31 -7.79 -11.41
N GLU A 206 12.13 -7.45 -12.40
CA GLU A 206 13.56 -7.76 -12.39
C GLU A 206 14.32 -6.88 -11.38
N ALA A 207 15.23 -7.49 -10.60
CA ALA A 207 15.98 -6.76 -9.57
C ALA A 207 16.80 -5.60 -10.14
N ARG A 208 17.40 -5.78 -11.33
CA ARG A 208 18.16 -4.73 -12.02
C ARG A 208 17.29 -3.51 -12.39
N ASP A 209 16.03 -3.76 -12.75
CA ASP A 209 15.09 -2.71 -13.17
C ASP A 209 14.63 -1.93 -11.93
N LEU A 210 14.47 -2.63 -10.80
CA LEU A 210 14.27 -1.99 -9.50
C LEU A 210 15.44 -1.10 -9.10
N GLU A 211 16.69 -1.56 -9.23
CA GLU A 211 17.85 -0.72 -8.88
C GLU A 211 17.90 0.58 -9.70
N GLU A 212 17.54 0.52 -10.99
CA GLU A 212 17.41 1.71 -11.83
C GLU A 212 16.28 2.64 -11.34
N ALA A 213 15.11 2.10 -11.00
CA ALA A 213 13.98 2.90 -10.51
C ALA A 213 14.14 3.39 -9.06
N ARG A 214 15.06 2.79 -8.28
CA ARG A 214 15.19 2.98 -6.83
C ARG A 214 15.32 4.45 -6.41
N PRO A 215 16.09 5.33 -7.09
CA PRO A 215 16.16 6.74 -6.71
C PRO A 215 14.80 7.45 -6.76
N ALA A 216 13.99 7.19 -7.80
CA ALA A 216 12.65 7.78 -7.94
C ALA A 216 11.68 7.18 -6.91
N LEU A 217 11.73 5.86 -6.68
CA LEU A 217 10.89 5.21 -5.68
C LEU A 217 11.20 5.69 -4.26
N ALA A 218 12.49 5.85 -3.92
CA ALA A 218 12.94 6.35 -2.63
C ALA A 218 12.63 7.85 -2.40
N ALA A 219 12.33 8.61 -3.46
CA ALA A 219 11.80 9.96 -3.32
C ALA A 219 10.37 9.96 -2.75
N MET A 220 9.60 8.90 -3.03
CA MET A 220 8.17 8.81 -2.69
C MET A 220 7.89 7.86 -1.53
N GLY A 221 8.83 7.00 -1.16
CA GLY A 221 8.66 5.98 -0.14
C GLY A 221 9.88 5.78 0.76
N ALA A 222 9.62 5.38 2.00
CA ALA A 222 10.65 5.04 2.98
C ALA A 222 11.07 3.57 2.90
N ASN A 223 10.19 2.69 2.40
CA ASN A 223 10.45 1.26 2.31
C ASN A 223 10.21 0.80 0.88
N VAL A 224 11.28 0.44 0.16
CA VAL A 224 11.19 -0.11 -1.20
C VAL A 224 11.60 -1.58 -1.17
N ILE A 225 10.62 -2.47 -1.27
CA ILE A 225 10.78 -3.90 -0.99
C ILE A 225 10.62 -4.69 -2.30
N HIS A 226 11.65 -5.43 -2.71
CA HIS A 226 11.54 -6.36 -3.83
C HIS A 226 10.84 -7.64 -3.37
N VAL A 227 9.72 -7.99 -4.01
CA VAL A 227 8.86 -9.10 -3.57
C VAL A 227 8.73 -10.23 -4.59
N GLY A 228 9.43 -10.14 -5.72
CA GLY A 228 9.49 -11.22 -6.72
C GLY A 228 9.36 -10.71 -8.14
N ALA A 229 8.88 -11.57 -9.03
CA ALA A 229 8.64 -11.26 -10.44
C ALA A 229 7.38 -10.39 -10.63
N VAL A 230 7.14 -9.90 -11.86
CA VAL A 230 5.98 -9.07 -12.18
C VAL A 230 4.66 -9.72 -11.73
N GLY A 231 3.82 -8.94 -11.06
CA GLY A 231 2.57 -9.32 -10.41
C GLY A 231 2.73 -9.71 -8.94
N SER A 232 3.96 -9.90 -8.46
CA SER A 232 4.22 -10.20 -7.03
C SER A 232 4.04 -8.97 -6.15
N GLY A 233 4.28 -7.77 -6.68
CA GLY A 233 3.99 -6.50 -6.00
C GLY A 233 2.51 -6.39 -5.68
N GLU A 234 1.66 -6.56 -6.69
CA GLU A 234 0.20 -6.62 -6.52
C GLU A 234 -0.22 -7.73 -5.57
N ALA A 235 0.31 -8.95 -5.71
CA ALA A 235 -0.04 -10.05 -4.82
C ALA A 235 0.28 -9.75 -3.36
N ALA A 236 1.47 -9.20 -3.07
CA ALA A 236 1.87 -8.80 -1.72
C ALA A 236 0.95 -7.71 -1.15
N LYS A 237 0.65 -6.68 -1.96
CA LYS A 237 -0.26 -5.59 -1.61
C LYS A 237 -1.66 -6.11 -1.28
N LEU A 238 -2.21 -6.97 -2.12
CA LEU A 238 -3.55 -7.53 -1.94
C LEU A 238 -3.62 -8.43 -0.71
N CYS A 239 -2.59 -9.22 -0.43
CA CYS A 239 -2.53 -10.01 0.80
C CYS A 239 -2.51 -9.12 2.05
N ASN A 240 -1.72 -8.05 2.05
CA ASN A 240 -1.69 -7.08 3.15
C ASN A 240 -3.07 -6.44 3.38
N ASN A 241 -3.70 -5.94 2.30
CA ASN A 241 -4.99 -5.27 2.41
C ASN A 241 -6.14 -6.24 2.69
N LEU A 242 -6.04 -7.51 2.28
CA LEU A 242 -6.95 -8.58 2.70
C LEU A 242 -6.98 -8.70 4.22
N ILE A 243 -5.81 -8.82 4.85
CA ILE A 243 -5.70 -8.93 6.31
C ILE A 243 -6.26 -7.68 6.99
N ALA A 244 -5.91 -6.48 6.51
CA ALA A 244 -6.38 -5.22 7.09
C ALA A 244 -7.91 -5.05 6.98
N GLY A 245 -8.50 -5.37 5.82
CA GLY A 245 -9.95 -5.27 5.60
C GLY A 245 -10.74 -6.27 6.44
N VAL A 246 -10.30 -7.52 6.50
CA VAL A 246 -10.90 -8.54 7.38
C VAL A 246 -10.80 -8.13 8.84
N ALA A 247 -9.63 -7.67 9.28
CA ALA A 247 -9.42 -7.23 10.66
C ALA A 247 -10.34 -6.05 11.02
N ALA A 248 -10.56 -5.10 10.11
CA ALA A 248 -11.46 -3.97 10.40
C ALA A 248 -12.91 -4.39 10.59
N VAL A 249 -13.42 -5.34 9.80
CA VAL A 249 -14.75 -5.91 9.99
C VAL A 249 -14.82 -6.66 11.31
N ALA A 250 -13.88 -7.59 11.56
CA ALA A 250 -13.88 -8.42 12.77
C ALA A 250 -13.73 -7.59 14.07
N VAL A 251 -12.87 -6.57 14.07
CA VAL A 251 -12.74 -5.65 15.21
C VAL A 251 -14.04 -4.87 15.41
N SER A 252 -14.65 -4.38 14.32
CA SER A 252 -15.92 -3.65 14.43
C SER A 252 -17.03 -4.53 15.02
N GLU A 253 -17.17 -5.77 14.56
CA GLU A 253 -18.12 -6.75 15.11
C GLU A 253 -17.87 -7.01 16.60
N ALA A 254 -16.61 -7.25 17.00
CA ALA A 254 -16.25 -7.50 18.39
C ALA A 254 -16.64 -6.34 19.32
N PHE A 255 -16.41 -5.10 18.88
CA PHE A 255 -16.78 -3.91 19.67
C PHE A 255 -18.30 -3.68 19.71
N ARG A 256 -19.04 -4.01 18.66
CA ARG A 256 -20.51 -3.97 18.68
C ARG A 256 -21.12 -5.00 19.61
N ILE A 257 -20.56 -6.21 19.65
CA ILE A 257 -20.96 -7.24 20.62
C ILE A 257 -20.71 -6.74 22.04
N ALA A 258 -19.53 -6.18 22.29
CA ALA A 258 -19.15 -5.69 23.61
C ALA A 258 -20.02 -4.53 24.10
N GLU A 259 -20.37 -3.58 23.21
CA GLU A 259 -21.34 -2.51 23.50
C GLU A 259 -22.69 -3.11 23.93
N GLY A 260 -23.17 -4.16 23.24
CA GLY A 260 -24.42 -4.85 23.58
C GLY A 260 -24.42 -5.50 24.97
N PHE A 261 -23.25 -5.90 25.47
CA PHE A 261 -23.08 -6.40 26.84
C PHE A 261 -22.73 -5.30 27.86
N GLY A 262 -22.70 -4.03 27.45
CA GLY A 262 -22.39 -2.89 28.33
C GLY A 262 -20.91 -2.81 28.73
N VAL A 263 -20.01 -3.42 27.96
CA VAL A 263 -18.56 -3.34 28.20
C VAL A 263 -18.04 -2.01 27.68
N ASP A 264 -17.31 -1.27 28.52
CA ASP A 264 -16.66 -0.01 28.10
C ASP A 264 -15.66 -0.30 26.97
N PRO A 265 -15.77 0.37 25.80
CA PRO A 265 -14.86 0.17 24.69
C PRO A 265 -13.39 0.43 25.06
N LYS A 266 -13.09 1.37 25.98
CA LYS A 266 -11.72 1.60 26.46
C LYS A 266 -11.15 0.40 27.19
N VAL A 267 -11.96 -0.23 28.04
CA VAL A 267 -11.57 -1.43 28.79
C VAL A 267 -11.33 -2.58 27.83
N LEU A 268 -12.21 -2.77 26.84
CA LEU A 268 -12.02 -3.81 25.83
C LEU A 268 -10.75 -3.58 24.99
N THR A 269 -10.49 -2.32 24.57
CA THR A 269 -9.25 -1.98 23.87
C THR A 269 -8.02 -2.34 24.70
N ASP A 270 -8.00 -2.03 26.00
CA ASP A 270 -6.90 -2.40 26.89
C ASP A 270 -6.69 -3.93 26.95
N VAL A 271 -7.77 -4.68 27.14
CA VAL A 271 -7.75 -6.16 27.16
C VAL A 271 -7.20 -6.73 25.85
N ILE A 272 -7.76 -6.33 24.71
CA ILE A 272 -7.37 -6.87 23.39
C ILE A 272 -5.94 -6.46 23.06
N SER A 273 -5.51 -5.23 23.39
CA SER A 273 -4.15 -4.75 23.08
C SER A 273 -3.04 -5.57 23.75
N LYS A 274 -3.33 -6.18 24.90
CA LYS A 274 -2.44 -7.05 25.67
C LYS A 274 -2.64 -8.54 25.37
N SER A 275 -3.54 -8.87 24.46
CA SER A 275 -3.97 -10.24 24.15
C SER A 275 -3.71 -10.58 22.68
N SER A 276 -3.99 -11.83 22.29
CA SER A 276 -3.75 -12.36 20.94
C SER A 276 -4.64 -11.75 19.85
N GLY A 277 -5.70 -11.02 20.21
CA GLY A 277 -6.57 -10.33 19.28
C GLY A 277 -6.03 -8.99 18.77
N ASN A 278 -4.86 -8.55 19.25
CA ASN A 278 -4.29 -7.26 18.86
C ASN A 278 -3.90 -7.23 17.37
N THR A 279 -4.22 -6.13 16.68
CA THR A 279 -3.95 -5.93 15.26
C THR A 279 -3.49 -4.51 14.97
N TRP A 280 -2.97 -4.26 13.76
CA TRP A 280 -2.69 -2.89 13.31
C TRP A 280 -3.95 -2.00 13.36
N VAL A 281 -5.13 -2.55 13.02
CA VAL A 281 -6.40 -1.81 13.06
C VAL A 281 -6.69 -1.35 14.50
N MET A 282 -6.54 -2.22 15.49
CA MET A 282 -6.70 -1.85 16.91
C MET A 282 -5.78 -0.69 17.32
N GLN A 283 -4.51 -0.74 16.89
CA GLN A 283 -3.49 0.19 17.37
C GLN A 283 -3.49 1.54 16.64
N GLN A 284 -3.81 1.54 15.35
CA GLN A 284 -3.57 2.69 14.47
C GLN A 284 -4.84 3.21 13.79
N ALA A 285 -5.81 2.33 13.52
CA ALA A 285 -7.03 2.64 12.78
C ALA A 285 -8.28 2.16 13.53
N HIS A 286 -8.32 2.42 14.84
CA HIS A 286 -9.36 1.88 15.70
C HIS A 286 -10.76 2.33 15.23
N PRO A 287 -11.74 1.43 15.02
CA PRO A 287 -13.04 1.79 14.46
C PRO A 287 -13.90 2.63 15.41
N VAL A 288 -13.79 2.41 16.71
CA VAL A 288 -14.55 3.19 17.71
C VAL A 288 -14.00 4.62 17.85
N PRO A 289 -14.85 5.66 17.75
CA PRO A 289 -14.44 7.06 17.91
C PRO A 289 -13.76 7.36 19.24
N GLY A 290 -12.71 8.19 19.21
CA GLY A 290 -12.09 8.76 20.42
C GLY A 290 -11.10 7.86 21.14
N LEU A 291 -10.90 6.60 20.71
CA LEU A 291 -9.94 5.69 21.35
C LEU A 291 -8.51 5.89 20.83
N VAL A 292 -8.36 6.13 19.53
CA VAL A 292 -7.07 6.47 18.91
C VAL A 292 -7.18 7.85 18.28
N PRO A 293 -6.50 8.89 18.82
CA PRO A 293 -6.67 10.27 18.35
C PRO A 293 -6.39 10.49 16.86
N ARG A 294 -5.48 9.71 16.28
CA ARG A 294 -5.09 9.83 14.86
C ARG A 294 -6.01 9.04 13.92
N ALA A 295 -6.79 8.10 14.45
CA ALA A 295 -7.66 7.25 13.64
C ALA A 295 -8.80 8.08 13.01
N ALA A 296 -9.28 7.64 11.85
CA ALA A 296 -10.34 8.33 11.13
C ALA A 296 -11.65 8.39 11.93
N SER A 297 -11.94 7.37 12.73
CA SER A 297 -13.09 7.31 13.64
C SER A 297 -13.17 8.50 14.62
N SER A 298 -12.02 9.05 15.03
CA SER A 298 -11.93 10.23 15.89
C SER A 298 -12.15 11.56 15.15
N ARG A 299 -12.42 11.51 13.84
CA ARG A 299 -12.68 12.66 12.96
C ARG A 299 -13.83 12.34 11.99
N GLU A 300 -14.92 11.80 12.53
CA GLU A 300 -16.15 11.49 11.78
C GLU A 300 -15.94 10.58 10.56
N TYR A 301 -14.91 9.72 10.62
CA TYR A 301 -14.48 8.85 9.52
C TYR A 301 -14.16 9.63 8.24
N ALA A 302 -13.54 10.80 8.40
CA ALA A 302 -13.09 11.63 7.29
C ALA A 302 -12.32 10.80 6.24
N PRO A 303 -12.48 11.09 4.94
CA PRO A 303 -11.90 10.29 3.88
C PRO A 303 -10.38 10.14 4.03
N GLY A 304 -9.91 8.89 3.98
CA GLY A 304 -8.50 8.52 3.99
C GLY A 304 -8.30 7.33 3.06
N PHE A 305 -8.40 6.12 3.60
CA PHE A 305 -8.57 4.92 2.78
C PHE A 305 -10.04 4.53 2.80
N THR A 306 -10.77 4.87 1.73
CA THR A 306 -12.24 4.82 1.78
C THR A 306 -12.79 3.40 1.80
N THR A 307 -14.02 3.25 2.27
CA THR A 307 -14.77 1.98 2.24
C THR A 307 -14.82 1.41 0.82
N ASP A 308 -15.05 2.24 -0.20
CA ASP A 308 -15.05 1.81 -1.61
C ASP A 308 -13.69 1.27 -2.05
N LEU A 309 -12.59 1.90 -1.62
CA LEU A 309 -11.24 1.46 -1.97
C LEU A 309 -10.90 0.14 -1.28
N MET A 310 -11.23 -0.03 0.01
CA MET A 310 -11.03 -1.31 0.70
C MET A 310 -11.89 -2.42 0.08
N ALA A 311 -13.16 -2.15 -0.24
CA ALA A 311 -14.04 -3.11 -0.90
C ALA A 311 -13.50 -3.51 -2.30
N LYS A 312 -12.90 -2.57 -3.04
CA LYS A 312 -12.21 -2.83 -4.31
C LYS A 312 -11.01 -3.74 -4.09
N ASP A 313 -10.13 -3.42 -3.15
CA ASP A 313 -8.92 -4.20 -2.88
C ASP A 313 -9.23 -5.63 -2.39
N LEU A 314 -10.23 -5.81 -1.52
CA LEU A 314 -10.71 -7.15 -1.16
C LEU A 314 -11.26 -7.90 -2.37
N GLY A 315 -11.94 -7.21 -3.30
CA GLY A 315 -12.40 -7.80 -4.55
C GLY A 315 -11.28 -8.29 -5.45
N LEU A 316 -10.21 -7.49 -5.58
CA LEU A 316 -9.00 -7.89 -6.31
C LEU A 316 -8.35 -9.12 -5.66
N ALA A 317 -8.26 -9.16 -4.32
CA ALA A 317 -7.71 -10.31 -3.60
C ALA A 317 -8.57 -11.58 -3.81
N VAL A 318 -9.89 -11.46 -3.77
CA VAL A 318 -10.82 -12.57 -4.06
C VAL A 318 -10.69 -13.04 -5.52
N ASN A 319 -10.55 -12.13 -6.48
CA ASN A 319 -10.33 -12.47 -7.89
C ASN A 319 -9.01 -13.22 -8.08
N ALA A 320 -7.92 -12.74 -7.48
CA ALA A 320 -6.61 -13.39 -7.54
C ALA A 320 -6.66 -14.79 -6.92
N ALA A 321 -7.32 -14.96 -5.77
CA ALA A 321 -7.52 -16.26 -5.15
C ALA A 321 -8.31 -17.23 -6.05
N ARG A 322 -9.33 -16.73 -6.76
CA ARG A 322 -10.11 -17.51 -7.72
C ARG A 322 -9.26 -18.01 -8.90
N GLU A 323 -8.38 -17.18 -9.46
CA GLU A 323 -7.45 -17.60 -10.52
C GLU A 323 -6.56 -18.77 -10.06
N LEU A 324 -6.15 -18.76 -8.79
CA LEU A 324 -5.32 -19.79 -8.17
C LEU A 324 -6.11 -20.95 -7.55
N ARG A 325 -7.45 -20.92 -7.62
CA ARG A 325 -8.35 -21.90 -6.99
C ARG A 325 -8.15 -22.02 -5.47
N VAL A 326 -7.76 -20.94 -4.82
CA VAL A 326 -7.64 -20.87 -3.35
C VAL A 326 -8.99 -20.41 -2.76
N PRO A 327 -9.61 -21.19 -1.85
CA PRO A 327 -10.85 -20.77 -1.21
C PRO A 327 -10.58 -19.67 -0.17
N VAL A 328 -11.31 -18.54 -0.24
CA VAL A 328 -11.12 -17.36 0.63
C VAL A 328 -12.42 -16.87 1.28
N ALA A 329 -13.08 -17.75 2.03
CA ALA A 329 -14.41 -17.48 2.62
C ALA A 329 -14.47 -16.19 3.48
N VAL A 330 -13.46 -15.99 4.35
CA VAL A 330 -13.43 -14.85 5.29
C VAL A 330 -13.31 -13.51 4.57
N ALA A 331 -12.37 -13.41 3.61
CA ALA A 331 -12.19 -12.20 2.83
C ALA A 331 -13.41 -11.88 1.96
N SER A 332 -14.04 -12.89 1.37
CA SER A 332 -15.28 -12.72 0.60
C SER A 332 -16.42 -12.18 1.46
N ALA A 333 -16.59 -12.68 2.69
CA ALA A 333 -17.61 -12.18 3.61
C ALA A 333 -17.33 -10.73 4.02
N ALA A 334 -16.10 -10.40 4.43
CA ALA A 334 -15.70 -9.04 4.79
C ALA A 334 -15.91 -8.05 3.62
N GLN A 335 -15.62 -8.48 2.38
CA GLN A 335 -15.91 -7.69 1.18
C GLN A 335 -17.40 -7.37 1.05
N GLN A 336 -18.29 -8.36 1.25
CA GLN A 336 -19.74 -8.11 1.16
C GLN A 336 -20.19 -7.10 2.21
N VAL A 337 -19.69 -7.20 3.44
CA VAL A 337 -20.01 -6.24 4.52
C VAL A 337 -19.59 -4.82 4.12
N LEU A 338 -18.38 -4.64 3.60
CA LEU A 338 -17.90 -3.32 3.16
C LEU A 338 -18.69 -2.77 1.95
N ARG A 339 -19.11 -3.64 1.02
CA ARG A 339 -19.98 -3.24 -0.11
C ARG A 339 -21.37 -2.81 0.37
N LEU A 340 -21.93 -3.49 1.36
CA LEU A 340 -23.19 -3.08 1.99
C LEU A 340 -23.02 -1.75 2.72
N ALA A 341 -21.97 -1.58 3.53
CA ALA A 341 -21.67 -0.31 4.17
C ALA A 341 -21.56 0.84 3.14
N SER A 342 -20.87 0.60 2.02
CA SER A 342 -20.78 1.53 0.90
C SER A 342 -22.16 1.90 0.33
N SER A 343 -23.01 0.92 0.03
CA SER A 343 -24.36 1.16 -0.52
C SER A 343 -25.28 1.91 0.45
N HIS A 344 -24.95 1.91 1.75
CA HIS A 344 -25.64 2.66 2.80
C HIS A 344 -25.00 4.02 3.08
N GLY A 345 -24.26 4.58 2.11
CA GLY A 345 -23.76 5.96 2.15
C GLY A 345 -22.38 6.13 2.78
N LEU A 346 -21.71 5.04 3.17
CA LEU A 346 -20.38 5.09 3.79
C LEU A 346 -19.22 4.92 2.79
N GLY A 347 -19.51 4.82 1.49
CA GLY A 347 -18.51 4.52 0.45
C GLY A 347 -17.32 5.48 0.44
N ARG A 348 -17.57 6.78 0.67
CA ARG A 348 -16.55 7.84 0.71
C ARG A 348 -15.93 8.08 2.08
N LYS A 349 -16.48 7.50 3.15
CA LYS A 349 -15.86 7.54 4.48
C LYS A 349 -14.71 6.55 4.55
N ASP A 350 -13.85 6.71 5.54
CA ASP A 350 -12.79 5.74 5.83
C ASP A 350 -13.37 4.33 6.05
N PHE A 351 -12.65 3.29 5.62
CA PHE A 351 -13.11 1.89 5.66
C PHE A 351 -13.47 1.40 7.07
N THR A 352 -12.92 2.02 8.11
CA THR A 352 -13.28 1.73 9.51
C THR A 352 -14.70 2.20 9.88
N SER A 353 -15.34 3.01 9.04
CA SER A 353 -16.75 3.40 9.17
C SER A 353 -17.72 2.24 9.04
N VAL A 354 -17.27 1.05 8.59
CA VAL A 354 -18.06 -0.18 8.67
C VAL A 354 -18.61 -0.43 10.08
N TYR A 355 -17.93 0.07 11.11
CA TYR A 355 -18.42 0.10 12.48
C TYR A 355 -19.81 0.73 12.63
N THR A 356 -20.08 1.86 11.97
CA THR A 356 -21.38 2.55 12.03
C THR A 356 -22.45 1.83 11.21
N PHE A 357 -22.05 1.01 10.23
CA PHE A 357 -22.99 0.17 9.49
C PHE A 357 -23.45 -1.05 10.29
N LEU A 358 -22.56 -1.61 11.11
CA LEU A 358 -22.81 -2.80 11.94
C LEU A 358 -23.59 -2.48 13.23
N GLU A 359 -24.29 -1.34 13.29
CA GLU A 359 -25.11 -0.99 14.44
C GLU A 359 -26.22 -2.03 14.65
N PRO A 360 -26.53 -2.40 15.91
CA PRO A 360 -27.63 -3.29 16.20
C PRO A 360 -28.92 -2.75 15.56
N SER A 361 -29.72 -3.65 15.01
CA SER A 361 -31.07 -3.29 14.58
C SER A 361 -31.86 -2.75 15.77
N SER A 362 -32.82 -1.86 15.50
CA SER A 362 -33.81 -1.44 16.50
C SER A 362 -34.43 -2.67 17.16
N GLU A 363 -34.68 -2.62 18.48
CA GLU A 363 -35.39 -3.69 19.21
C GLU A 363 -36.77 -4.01 18.61
N GLN A 364 -37.30 -3.12 17.77
CA GLN A 364 -38.58 -3.27 17.07
C GLN A 364 -38.45 -3.88 15.66
N ALA A 365 -37.23 -4.20 15.21
CA ALA A 365 -37.02 -4.81 13.90
C ALA A 365 -37.57 -6.25 13.89
N PRO A 366 -38.34 -6.64 12.85
CA PRO A 366 -38.76 -8.02 12.69
C PRO A 366 -37.52 -8.85 12.31
N VAL A 367 -37.03 -9.68 13.24
CA VAL A 367 -35.91 -10.59 13.01
C VAL A 367 -36.37 -11.88 12.36
#